data_AF-A0AAE3IZR8-F1
#
_entry.id   AF-A0AAE3IZR8-F1
#
_cell.length_a   1.000
_cell.length_b   1.000
_cell.length_c   1.000
_cell.angle_alpha   90.00
_cell.angle_beta   90.00
_cell.angle_gamma   90.00
#
_symmetry.space_group_name_H-M   'P 1'
#
loop_
_entity.id
_entity.type
_entity.pdbx_description
1 polymer ?
#
loop_
_entity_poly.entity_id
_entity_poly.type
_entity_poly.pdbx_seq_one_letter_code
_entity_poly.pdbx_strand_id
1 'polypeptide(L)'
;MSKIEKNLIIDPDIDEAVEYVEVWEDVVSIKDLVLSLIICSITTLGAYFIAPNEPPKPLFFGLFGAILGFAICSILIKPKRILESAKDGK
;
A
#
# COMPACT_ATOMS: atom_id res chain seq x y z
N MET A 1 1.51 49.52 5.55
CA MET A 1 2.65 48.61 5.22
C MET A 1 2.54 47.32 6.06
N SER A 2 1.47 46.53 5.89
CA SER A 2 1.18 45.39 6.80
C SER A 2 0.59 44.15 6.11
N LYS A 3 0.77 43.97 4.80
CA LYS A 3 0.07 42.93 4.03
C LYS A 3 0.94 42.04 3.15
N ILE A 4 2.26 42.26 3.11
CA ILE A 4 3.14 41.61 2.12
C ILE A 4 4.01 40.48 2.74
N GLU A 5 4.33 40.53 4.04
CA GLU A 5 5.12 39.45 4.68
C GLU A 5 4.30 38.24 5.15
N LYS A 6 2.96 38.34 5.22
CA LYS A 6 2.12 37.23 5.75
C LYS A 6 1.73 36.17 4.72
N ASN A 7 2.15 36.31 3.47
CA ASN A 7 1.75 35.42 2.36
C ASN A 7 2.94 34.68 1.71
N LEU A 8 4.13 34.73 2.30
CA LEU A 8 5.32 34.03 1.80
C LEU A 8 5.80 32.92 2.73
N ILE A 9 4.99 32.56 3.73
CA ILE A 9 5.15 31.38 4.58
C ILE A 9 3.82 30.63 4.57
N ILE A 10 3.39 30.27 3.37
CA ILE A 10 2.42 29.20 3.18
C ILE A 10 3.12 28.31 2.17
N ASP A 11 4.14 27.63 2.66
CA ASP A 11 4.68 26.44 2.04
C ASP A 11 3.49 25.49 1.91
N PRO A 12 2.98 25.20 0.70
CA PRO A 12 1.90 24.24 0.53
C PRO A 12 2.40 22.80 0.74
N ASP A 13 3.56 22.61 1.36
CA ASP A 13 4.06 21.31 1.82
C ASP A 13 3.43 20.93 3.18
N ILE A 14 2.15 21.30 3.37
CA ILE A 14 1.27 20.48 4.18
C ILE A 14 0.72 19.43 3.23
N ASP A 15 1.52 18.43 2.91
CA ASP A 15 1.00 17.16 2.44
C ASP A 15 1.84 16.02 3.02
N GLU A 16 1.30 15.53 4.13
CA GLU A 16 1.53 14.22 4.71
C GLU A 16 2.99 13.90 5.03
N ALA A 17 3.34 14.02 6.31
CA ALA A 17 4.26 13.08 6.93
C ALA A 17 3.68 11.67 6.68
N VAL A 18 3.95 11.10 5.51
CA VAL A 18 3.82 9.68 5.25
C VAL A 18 4.84 9.06 6.18
N GLU A 19 4.36 8.69 7.35
CA GLU A 19 5.08 8.00 8.39
C GLU A 19 5.56 6.67 7.79
N TYR A 20 6.73 6.72 7.16
CA TYR A 20 7.46 5.55 6.72
C TYR A 20 7.98 4.91 8.01
N VAL A 21 7.29 3.87 8.47
CA VAL A 21 7.71 3.11 9.65
C VAL A 21 8.66 2.04 9.15
N GLU A 22 9.86 2.03 9.71
CA GLU A 22 10.81 0.95 9.48
C GLU A 22 10.26 -0.33 10.13
N VAL A 23 9.82 -1.25 9.28
CA VAL A 23 9.34 -2.57 9.70
C VAL A 23 10.33 -3.57 9.14
N TRP A 24 11.06 -4.26 10.01
CA TRP A 24 12.00 -5.33 9.62
C TRP A 24 13.05 -4.88 8.58
N GLU A 25 13.77 -3.77 8.87
CA GLU A 25 14.79 -3.17 7.97
C GLU A 25 14.27 -2.73 6.58
N ASP A 26 12.96 -2.77 6.32
CA ASP A 26 12.35 -2.28 5.08
C ASP A 26 11.53 -1.01 5.33
N VAL A 27 11.70 -0.04 4.43
CA VAL A 27 11.01 1.25 4.49
C VAL A 27 9.66 1.07 3.82
N VAL A 28 8.65 0.71 4.60
CA VAL A 28 7.28 0.49 4.09
C VAL A 28 6.34 1.62 4.52
N SER A 29 5.51 2.10 3.61
CA SER A 29 4.45 3.04 3.97
C SER A 29 3.36 2.30 4.75
N ILE A 30 3.03 2.74 5.98
CA ILE A 30 1.92 2.16 6.76
C ILE A 30 0.60 2.18 5.99
N LYS A 31 0.39 3.23 5.19
CA LYS A 31 -0.82 3.40 4.37
C LYS A 31 -0.97 2.27 3.36
N ASP A 32 0.12 1.91 2.68
CA ASP A 32 0.15 0.84 1.68
C ASP A 32 -0.01 -0.54 2.35
N LEU A 33 0.63 -0.72 3.52
CA LEU A 33 0.51 -1.93 4.32
C LEU A 33 -0.94 -2.19 4.76
N VAL A 34 -1.57 -1.19 5.38
CA VAL A 34 -2.96 -1.30 5.85
C VAL A 34 -3.92 -1.50 4.68
N LEU A 35 -3.72 -0.80 3.57
CA LEU A 35 -4.54 -0.97 2.37
C LEU A 35 -4.44 -2.41 1.82
N SER A 36 -3.22 -2.95 1.74
CA SER A 36 -2.97 -4.32 1.28
C SER A 36 -3.62 -5.37 2.19
N LEU A 37 -3.57 -5.15 3.51
CA LEU A 37 -4.18 -6.02 4.51
C LEU A 37 -5.70 -6.07 4.34
N ILE A 38 -6.33 -4.91 4.14
CA ILE A 38 -7.78 -4.79 3.95
C ILE A 38 -8.20 -5.51 2.67
N ILE A 39 -7.51 -5.27 1.55
CA ILE A 39 -7.81 -5.90 0.25
C ILE A 39 -7.68 -7.42 0.35
N CYS A 40 -6.58 -7.92 0.92
CA CYS A 40 -6.37 -9.36 1.11
C CYS A 40 -7.45 -9.95 2.02
N SER A 41 -7.76 -9.30 3.14
CA SER A 41 -8.78 -9.79 4.09
C SER A 41 -10.16 -9.89 3.44
N ILE A 42 -10.60 -8.86 2.72
CA ILE A 42 -11.90 -8.85 2.02
C ILE A 42 -11.93 -9.94 0.95
N THR A 43 -10.85 -10.12 0.20
CA THR A 43 -10.78 -11.12 -0.88
C THR A 43 -10.77 -12.54 -0.32
N THR A 44 -10.03 -12.79 0.77
CA THR A 44 -10.01 -14.07 1.48
C THR A 44 -11.37 -14.41 2.09
N LEU A 45 -11.99 -13.46 2.79
CA LEU A 45 -13.31 -13.66 3.40
C LEU A 45 -14.40 -13.82 2.33
N GLY A 46 -14.38 -13.01 1.27
CA GLY A 46 -15.29 -13.12 0.14
C GLY A 46 -15.20 -14.48 -0.56
N ALA A 47 -13.98 -14.95 -0.83
CA ALA A 47 -13.76 -16.28 -1.42
C ALA A 47 -14.16 -17.41 -0.48
N TYR A 48 -13.96 -17.24 0.83
CA TYR A 48 -14.39 -18.20 1.85
C TYR A 48 -15.92 -18.31 1.93
N PHE A 49 -16.65 -17.19 1.90
CA PHE A 49 -18.12 -17.19 1.95
C PHE A 49 -18.79 -17.78 0.70
N ILE A 50 -18.14 -17.68 -0.46
CA ILE A 50 -18.61 -18.28 -1.71
C ILE A 50 -18.37 -19.79 -1.75
N ALA A 51 -17.52 -20.32 -0.86
CA ALA A 51 -17.13 -21.72 -0.89
C ALA A 51 -18.27 -22.67 -0.44
N PRO A 52 -18.53 -23.75 -1.19
CA PRO A 52 -19.53 -24.76 -0.79
C PRO A 52 -19.11 -25.48 0.50
N ASN A 53 -20.10 -25.74 1.35
CA ASN A 53 -19.98 -26.16 2.76
C ASN A 53 -19.56 -27.64 2.94
N GLU A 54 -18.66 -28.14 2.09
CA GLU A 54 -18.10 -29.49 2.19
C GLU A 54 -16.64 -29.39 2.68
N PRO A 55 -16.32 -29.81 3.93
CA PRO A 55 -14.94 -29.87 4.39
C PRO A 55 -14.16 -30.85 3.51
N PRO A 56 -12.96 -30.51 2.97
CA PRO A 56 -12.02 -29.45 3.34
C PRO A 56 -11.95 -28.25 2.36
N LYS A 57 -12.93 -28.13 1.46
CA LYS A 57 -12.91 -27.18 0.32
C LYS A 57 -12.95 -25.68 0.69
N PRO A 58 -13.58 -25.21 1.79
CA PRO A 58 -13.63 -23.77 2.08
C PRO A 58 -12.28 -23.18 2.48
N LEU A 59 -11.38 -23.97 3.07
CA LEU A 59 -10.02 -23.53 3.39
C LEU A 59 -9.21 -23.24 2.11
N PHE A 60 -9.32 -24.11 1.12
CA PHE A 60 -8.64 -23.93 -0.18
C PHE A 60 -9.19 -22.73 -0.94
N PHE A 61 -10.50 -22.48 -0.89
CA PHE A 61 -11.11 -21.31 -1.50
C PHE A 61 -10.67 -20.01 -0.82
N GLY A 62 -10.63 -19.96 0.51
CA GLY A 62 -10.10 -18.81 1.25
C GLY A 62 -8.62 -18.53 0.94
N LEU A 63 -7.79 -19.59 0.90
CA LEU A 63 -6.38 -19.48 0.55
C LEU A 63 -6.17 -19.00 -0.89
N PHE A 64 -6.95 -19.52 -1.84
CA PHE A 64 -6.91 -19.08 -3.22
C PHE A 64 -7.34 -17.61 -3.36
N GLY A 65 -8.36 -17.18 -2.60
CA GLY A 65 -8.75 -15.78 -2.47
C GLY A 65 -7.64 -14.90 -1.89
N ALA A 66 -6.90 -15.39 -0.90
CA ALA A 66 -5.75 -14.67 -0.34
C ALA A 66 -4.64 -14.47 -1.38
N ILE A 67 -4.32 -15.52 -2.15
CA ILE A 67 -3.30 -15.46 -3.21
C ILE A 67 -3.71 -14.48 -4.31
N LEU A 68 -4.97 -14.49 -4.73
CA LEU A 68 -5.49 -13.52 -5.71
C LEU A 68 -5.46 -12.09 -5.17
N GLY A 69 -5.90 -11.87 -3.93
CA GLY A 69 -5.85 -10.56 -3.27
C GLY A 69 -4.42 -10.03 -3.15
N PHE A 70 -3.47 -10.91 -2.83
CA PHE A 70 -2.06 -10.58 -2.75
C PHE A 70 -1.46 -10.26 -4.13
N ALA A 71 -1.80 -11.02 -5.16
CA ALA A 71 -1.36 -10.75 -6.54
C ALA A 71 -1.86 -9.37 -7.02
N ILE A 72 -3.10 -9.02 -6.71
CA ILE A 72 -3.66 -7.70 -7.00
C ILE A 72 -2.91 -6.61 -6.22
N CYS A 73 -2.66 -6.82 -4.92
CA CYS A 73 -1.88 -5.89 -4.11
C CYS A 73 -0.47 -5.69 -4.68
N SER A 74 0.18 -6.75 -5.15
CA SER A 74 1.51 -6.66 -5.77
C SER A 74 1.55 -5.85 -7.05
N ILE A 75 0.43 -5.75 -7.78
CA ILE A 75 0.32 -4.91 -8.97
C ILE A 75 -0.02 -3.46 -8.59
N LEU A 76 -0.85 -3.29 -7.56
CA LEU A 76 -1.34 -1.98 -7.11
C LEU A 76 -0.27 -1.19 -6.34
N ILE A 77 0.52 -1.88 -5.51
CA ILE A 77 1.65 -1.33 -4.77
C ILE A 77 2.82 -1.22 -5.76
N LYS A 78 2.82 -0.13 -6.52
CA LYS A 78 3.85 0.12 -7.53
C LYS A 78 5.20 0.26 -6.83
N PRO A 79 6.26 -0.42 -7.31
CA PRO A 79 7.58 -0.27 -6.72
C PRO A 79 8.03 1.19 -6.83
N LYS A 80 8.34 1.81 -5.69
CA LYS A 80 8.85 3.20 -5.58
C LYS A 80 10.30 3.34 -6.09
N ARG A 81 10.68 2.58 -7.12
CA ARG A 81 11.99 2.73 -7.77
C ARG A 81 11.88 3.80 -8.83
N ILE A 82 12.05 5.04 -8.40
CA ILE A 82 12.55 6.10 -9.28
C ILE A 82 14.02 5.72 -9.50
N LEU A 83 14.30 4.95 -10.54
CA LEU A 83 15.67 4.80 -11.01
C LEU A 83 16.05 6.14 -11.62
N GLU A 84 16.44 7.11 -10.79
CA GLU A 84 17.32 8.18 -11.26
C GLU A 84 18.55 7.45 -11.77
N SER A 85 18.58 7.23 -13.09
CA SER A 85 19.82 6.90 -13.77
C SER A 85 20.76 8.03 -13.40
N ALA A 86 21.72 7.72 -12.53
CA ALA A 86 22.85 8.59 -12.23
C ALA A 86 23.53 8.88 -13.56
N LYS A 87 23.06 9.96 -14.19
CA LYS A 87 23.60 10.51 -15.41
C LYS A 87 24.50 11.65 -14.96
N ASP A 88 25.58 11.28 -14.28
CA ASP A 88 26.71 12.13 -13.98
C ASP A 88 27.85 11.19 -13.54
N GLY A 89 29.03 11.14 -14.14
CA GLY A 89 29.62 11.96 -15.18
C GLY A 89 31.10 11.56 -15.25
N LYS A 90 31.63 11.49 -16.48
CA LYS A 90 33.01 11.22 -16.91
C LYS A 90 33.43 9.77 -17.10
#